data_AF-A0A9D3WBZ4-F1
#
_entry.id   AF-A0A9D3WBZ4-F1
#
_cell.length_a   1.000
_cell.length_b   1.000
_cell.length_c   1.000
_cell.angle_alpha   90.00
_cell.angle_beta   90.00
_cell.angle_gamma   90.00
#
_symmetry.space_group_name_H-M   'P 1'
#
loop_
_entity.id
_entity.type
_entity.pdbx_description
1 polymer ?
#
loop_
_entity_poly.entity_id
_entity_poly.type
_entity_poly.pdbx_seq_one_letter_code
_entity_poly.pdbx_strand_id
1 'polypeptide(L)'
;MKGIARGIFSGVVDTNVAEEAEIGAVKIALEVFLSMNWKTNDSLFIELGSSVVFSWCINKFLRPWSLHAIFLDIETAKLKAEYVVFSLADWNGNDMAFSLVLVGVYLSQVFKAWW
;
A
#
# COMPACT_ATOMS: atom_id res chain seq x y z
N MET A 1 -20.68 -12.66 14.05
CA MET A 1 -20.30 -11.26 13.72
C MET A 1 -19.10 -11.33 12.79
N LYS A 2 -19.14 -10.64 11.64
CA LYS A 2 -17.94 -10.41 10.82
C LYS A 2 -17.10 -9.41 11.62
N GLY A 3 -15.96 -9.84 12.17
CA GLY A 3 -15.03 -8.95 12.84
C GLY A 3 -14.47 -7.92 11.85
N ILE A 4 -14.07 -6.76 12.34
CA ILE A 4 -13.38 -5.75 11.54
C ILE A 4 -11.92 -5.78 11.96
N ALA A 5 -11.04 -6.26 11.08
CA ALA A 5 -9.61 -6.11 11.23
C ALA A 5 -9.20 -4.70 10.76
N ARG A 6 -8.37 -4.01 11.55
CA ARG A 6 -7.82 -2.71 11.18
C ARG A 6 -6.31 -2.77 11.19
N GLY A 7 -5.68 -2.01 10.30
CA GLY A 7 -4.23 -1.87 10.24
C GLY A 7 -3.85 -0.42 9.98
N ILE A 8 -2.74 0.02 10.56
CA ILE A 8 -2.15 1.32 10.33
C ILE A 8 -0.63 1.16 10.23
N PHE A 9 -0.03 1.90 9.29
CA PHE A 9 1.41 1.92 9.13
C PHE A 9 1.85 3.32 8.69
N SER A 10 3.09 3.67 9.03
CA SER A 10 3.73 4.93 8.65
C SER A 10 5.23 4.80 8.85
N GLY A 11 6.04 5.49 8.05
CA GLY A 11 7.48 5.52 8.24
C GLY A 11 8.21 6.23 7.13
N VAL A 12 9.52 6.42 7.33
CA VAL A 12 10.40 6.97 6.31
C VAL A 12 10.57 5.98 5.16
N VAL A 13 10.54 6.51 3.93
CA VAL A 13 10.97 5.80 2.73
C VAL A 13 12.22 6.52 2.23
N ASP A 14 13.24 5.76 1.83
CA ASP A 14 14.50 6.31 1.31
C ASP A 14 14.33 6.79 -0.14
N THR A 15 13.39 7.72 -0.36
CA THR A 15 13.11 8.35 -1.64
C THR A 15 12.51 9.74 -1.41
N ASN A 16 12.84 10.67 -2.30
CA ASN A 16 12.22 11.99 -2.38
C ASN A 16 11.13 12.07 -3.46
N VAL A 17 10.82 10.95 -4.13
CA VAL A 17 9.80 10.85 -5.18
C VAL A 17 8.50 10.33 -4.56
N ALA A 18 7.44 11.13 -4.62
CA ALA A 18 6.16 10.81 -3.97
C ALA A 18 5.56 9.49 -4.49
N GLU A 19 5.64 9.24 -5.80
CA GLU A 19 5.12 8.02 -6.43
C GLU A 19 5.89 6.77 -5.99
N GLU A 20 7.20 6.89 -5.75
CA GLU A 20 8.03 5.79 -5.23
C GLU A 20 7.67 5.49 -3.77
N ALA A 21 7.43 6.52 -2.97
CA ALA A 21 6.98 6.36 -1.59
C ALA A 21 5.59 5.70 -1.54
N GLU A 22 4.67 6.11 -2.42
CA GLU A 22 3.31 5.56 -2.46
C GLU A 22 3.28 4.10 -2.94
N ILE A 23 4.08 3.72 -3.95
CA ILE A 23 4.18 2.29 -4.32
C ILE A 23 4.86 1.46 -3.21
N GLY A 24 5.78 2.05 -2.46
CA GLY A 24 6.34 1.46 -1.24
C GLY A 24 5.26 1.24 -0.16
N ALA A 25 4.35 2.19 0.00
CA ALA A 25 3.21 2.07 0.91
C ALA A 25 2.26 0.94 0.50
N VAL A 26 2.02 0.74 -0.81
CA VAL A 26 1.24 -0.41 -1.32
C VAL A 26 1.87 -1.73 -0.92
N LYS A 27 3.20 -1.87 -1.06
CA LYS A 27 3.92 -3.06 -0.62
C LYS A 27 3.71 -3.29 0.88
N ILE A 28 3.87 -2.27 1.71
CA ILE A 28 3.69 -2.39 3.17
C ILE A 28 2.24 -2.75 3.52
N ALA A 29 1.24 -2.17 2.85
CA ALA A 29 -0.17 -2.50 3.08
C ALA A 29 -0.45 -3.99 2.83
N LEU A 30 0.11 -4.55 1.76
CA LEU A 30 0.01 -5.97 1.46
C LEU A 30 0.72 -6.84 2.51
N GLU A 31 1.91 -6.45 2.97
CA GLU A 31 2.62 -7.16 4.05
C GLU A 31 1.81 -7.17 5.35
N VAL A 32 1.24 -6.02 5.73
CA VAL A 32 0.39 -5.89 6.92
C VAL A 32 -0.83 -6.80 6.79
N PHE A 33 -1.52 -6.76 5.65
CA PHE A 33 -2.68 -7.62 5.38
C PHE A 33 -2.33 -9.11 5.48
N LEU A 34 -1.24 -9.55 4.84
CA LEU A 34 -0.80 -10.95 4.92
C LEU A 34 -0.41 -11.36 6.35
N SER A 35 0.20 -10.45 7.13
CA SER A 35 0.60 -10.71 8.51
C SER A 35 -0.58 -10.86 9.47
N MET A 36 -1.73 -10.27 9.14
CA MET A 36 -2.96 -10.45 9.91
C MET A 36 -3.45 -11.91 9.87
N ASN A 37 -3.02 -12.70 8.87
CA ASN A 37 -3.51 -14.06 8.60
C ASN A 37 -5.06 -14.13 8.64
N TRP A 38 -5.70 -13.04 8.21
CA TRP A 38 -7.12 -12.85 8.28
C TRP A 38 -7.79 -13.61 7.14
N LYS A 39 -8.42 -14.73 7.49
CA LYS A 39 -9.09 -15.60 6.51
C LYS A 39 -10.48 -15.07 6.19
N THR A 40 -10.56 -14.06 5.33
CA THR A 40 -11.82 -13.66 4.68
C THR A 40 -11.82 -14.04 3.22
N ASN A 41 -12.97 -14.50 2.73
CA ASN A 41 -13.24 -14.63 1.29
C ASN A 41 -13.52 -13.26 0.63
N ASP A 42 -13.11 -12.16 1.26
CA ASP A 42 -13.37 -10.80 0.79
C ASP A 42 -12.11 -10.22 0.15
N SER A 43 -12.28 -9.38 -0.87
CA SER A 43 -11.19 -8.69 -1.54
C SER A 43 -10.58 -7.58 -0.67
N LEU A 44 -9.26 -7.46 -0.72
CA LEU A 44 -8.54 -6.28 -0.23
C LEU A 44 -8.68 -5.15 -1.24
N PHE A 45 -9.25 -4.03 -0.82
CA PHE A 45 -9.30 -2.79 -1.60
C PHE A 45 -8.16 -1.86 -1.17
N ILE A 46 -7.36 -1.42 -2.15
CA ILE A 46 -6.28 -0.46 -1.95
C ILE A 46 -6.60 0.80 -2.73
N GLU A 47 -6.91 1.88 -2.00
CA GLU A 47 -7.15 3.20 -2.54
C GLU A 47 -5.83 3.97 -2.64
N LEU A 48 -5.59 4.58 -3.81
CA LEU A 48 -4.36 5.29 -4.14
C LEU A 48 -4.65 6.78 -4.32
N GLY A 49 -3.75 7.64 -3.87
CA GLY A 49 -3.83 9.09 -4.09
C GLY A 49 -3.27 9.53 -5.44
N SER A 50 -2.37 8.74 -6.03
CA SER A 50 -1.73 9.07 -7.31
C SER A 50 -2.28 8.24 -8.48
N SER A 51 -2.74 8.94 -9.52
CA SER A 51 -3.15 8.32 -10.79
C SER A 51 -1.98 7.66 -11.53
N VAL A 52 -0.75 8.14 -11.32
CA VAL A 52 0.48 7.54 -11.86
C VAL A 52 0.71 6.18 -11.21
N VAL A 53 0.67 6.11 -9.89
CA VAL A 53 0.86 4.87 -9.13
C VAL A 53 -0.26 3.88 -9.41
N PHE A 54 -1.51 4.37 -9.52
CA PHE A 54 -2.64 3.56 -9.97
C PHE A 54 -2.37 2.94 -11.34
N SER A 55 -1.91 3.74 -12.31
CA SER A 55 -1.57 3.27 -13.65
C SER A 55 -0.48 2.19 -13.62
N TRP A 56 0.55 2.33 -12.78
CA TRP A 56 1.57 1.30 -12.57
C TRP A 56 1.00 0.01 -11.97
N CYS A 57 0.03 0.11 -11.06
CA CYS A 57 -0.59 -1.05 -10.42
C CYS A 57 -1.40 -1.89 -11.42
N ILE A 58 -2.13 -1.23 -12.33
CA ILE A 58 -3.03 -1.90 -13.29
C ILE A 58 -2.35 -2.23 -14.64
N ASN A 59 -1.26 -1.55 -15.00
CA ASN A 59 -0.58 -1.74 -16.28
C ASN A 59 0.93 -1.92 -16.11
N LYS A 60 1.41 -3.14 -16.35
CA LYS A 60 2.83 -3.51 -16.18
C LYS A 60 3.77 -2.74 -17.11
N PHE A 61 3.30 -2.29 -18.28
CA PHE A 61 4.14 -1.60 -19.28
C PHE A 61 4.50 -0.16 -18.88
N LEU A 62 3.75 0.44 -17.96
CA LEU A 62 3.99 1.81 -17.49
C LEU A 62 4.97 1.87 -16.32
N ARG A 63 5.44 0.71 -15.85
CA ARG A 63 6.25 0.62 -14.64
C ARG A 63 7.68 1.04 -14.90
N PRO A 64 8.27 1.90 -14.05
CA PRO A 64 9.69 2.19 -14.13
C PRO A 64 10.51 0.95 -13.78
N TRP A 65 11.55 0.69 -14.59
CA TRP A 65 12.43 -0.47 -14.40
C TRP A 65 13.21 -0.42 -13.08
N SER A 66 13.54 0.78 -12.60
CA SER A 66 14.23 0.98 -11.31
C SER A 66 13.47 0.38 -10.12
N LEU A 67 12.15 0.27 -10.20
CA LEU A 67 11.29 -0.26 -9.13
C LEU A 67 10.92 -1.73 -9.34
N HIS A 68 11.60 -2.45 -10.24
CA HIS A 68 11.27 -3.83 -10.60
C HIS A 68 11.17 -4.76 -9.38
N ALA A 69 12.10 -4.63 -8.42
CA ALA A 69 12.08 -5.44 -7.19
C ALA A 69 10.81 -5.20 -6.35
N ILE A 70 10.39 -3.93 -6.18
CA ILE A 70 9.17 -3.57 -5.44
C ILE A 70 7.94 -4.17 -6.15
N PHE A 71 7.88 -4.08 -7.48
CA PHE A 71 6.77 -4.65 -8.23
C PHE A 71 6.72 -6.18 -8.14
N LEU A 72 7.88 -6.86 -8.13
CA LEU A 72 7.94 -8.30 -7.95
C LEU A 72 7.42 -8.72 -6.55
N ASP A 73 7.78 -7.98 -5.52
CA ASP A 73 7.29 -8.20 -4.16
C ASP A 73 5.78 -8.02 -4.08
N ILE A 74 5.25 -6.95 -4.68
CA ILE A 74 3.81 -6.68 -4.75
C ILE A 74 3.08 -7.81 -5.49
N GLU A 75 3.58 -8.26 -6.63
CA GLU A 75 2.95 -9.35 -7.39
C GLU A 75 2.91 -10.65 -6.58
N THR A 76 4.01 -10.97 -5.90
CA THR A 76 4.09 -12.14 -5.01
C THR A 76 3.10 -12.04 -3.86
N ALA A 77 2.97 -10.86 -3.25
CA ALA A 77 2.04 -10.63 -2.15
C ALA A 77 0.57 -10.66 -2.62
N LYS A 78 0.26 -10.11 -3.80
CA LYS A 78 -1.07 -10.18 -4.41
C LYS A 78 -1.51 -11.63 -4.66
N LEU A 79 -0.61 -12.49 -5.15
CA LEU A 79 -0.91 -13.91 -5.35
C LEU A 79 -1.28 -14.62 -4.04
N LYS A 80 -0.66 -14.21 -2.91
CA LYS A 80 -0.98 -14.75 -1.59
C LYS A 80 -2.27 -14.19 -0.99
N ALA A 81 -2.60 -12.94 -1.32
CA ALA A 81 -3.81 -12.26 -0.85
C ALA A 81 -5.07 -12.65 -1.65
N GLU A 82 -4.92 -13.40 -2.75
CA GLU A 82 -5.94 -13.85 -3.70
C GLU A 82 -6.68 -12.72 -4.44
N TYR A 83 -7.40 -11.85 -3.73
CA TYR A 83 -8.24 -10.82 -4.33
C TYR A 83 -7.81 -9.43 -3.88
N VAL A 84 -6.99 -8.75 -4.69
CA VAL A 84 -6.57 -7.36 -4.45
C VAL A 84 -7.12 -6.47 -5.57
N VAL A 85 -7.89 -5.44 -5.19
CA VAL A 85 -8.49 -4.45 -6.07
C VAL A 85 -7.84 -3.10 -5.80
N PHE A 86 -7.44 -2.39 -6.86
CA PHE A 86 -6.94 -1.03 -6.77
C PHE A 86 -8.00 -0.03 -7.22
N SER A 87 -8.10 1.09 -6.53
CA SER A 87 -8.96 2.22 -6.88
C SER A 87 -8.20 3.53 -6.67
N LEU A 88 -8.67 4.60 -7.32
CA LEU A 88 -8.20 5.95 -7.04
C LEU A 88 -9.07 6.53 -5.92
N ALA A 89 -8.45 7.17 -4.94
CA ALA A 89 -9.17 7.85 -3.87
C ALA A 89 -9.94 9.06 -4.42
N ASP A 90 -11.16 9.25 -3.94
CA ASP A 90 -11.95 10.46 -4.20
C ASP A 90 -11.32 11.68 -3.50
N TRP A 91 -11.84 12.88 -3.79
CA TRP A 91 -11.41 14.11 -3.11
C TRP A 91 -11.56 13.94 -1.58
N ASN A 92 -10.44 14.04 -0.84
CA ASN A 92 -10.26 13.78 0.61
C ASN A 92 -10.24 12.31 1.06
N GLY A 93 -10.35 11.32 0.17
CA GLY A 93 -10.28 9.89 0.54
C GLY A 93 -8.93 9.49 1.15
N ASN A 94 -7.88 10.28 0.91
CA ASN A 94 -6.50 9.99 1.30
C ASN A 94 -5.95 10.85 2.46
N ASP A 95 -6.79 11.67 3.12
CA ASP A 95 -6.33 12.64 4.13
C ASP A 95 -5.63 11.99 5.33
N MET A 96 -6.10 10.80 5.73
CA MET A 96 -5.48 10.03 6.81
C MET A 96 -4.09 9.54 6.41
N ALA A 97 -3.93 9.01 5.20
CA ALA A 97 -2.62 8.56 4.73
C ALA A 97 -1.67 9.75 4.57
N PHE A 98 -2.14 10.88 4.07
CA PHE A 98 -1.35 12.11 3.98
C PHE A 98 -0.87 12.58 5.36
N SER A 99 -1.76 12.58 6.36
CA SER A 99 -1.39 12.91 7.74
C SER A 99 -0.36 11.94 8.31
N LEU A 100 -0.50 10.64 8.01
CA LEU A 100 0.45 9.61 8.43
C LEU A 100 1.82 9.77 7.76
N VAL A 101 1.88 10.20 6.50
CA VAL A 101 3.13 10.53 5.82
C VAL A 101 3.84 11.67 6.54
N LEU A 102 3.13 12.75 6.90
CA LEU A 102 3.73 13.89 7.62
C LEU A 102 4.34 13.49 8.97
N VAL A 103 3.68 12.59 9.71
CA VAL A 103 4.22 12.05 10.97
C VAL A 103 5.38 11.09 10.69
N GLY A 104 5.30 10.31 9.62
CA GLY A 104 6.26 9.27 9.24
C GLY A 104 7.63 9.79 8.83
N VAL A 105 7.70 10.99 8.24
CA VAL A 105 8.98 11.63 7.82
C VAL A 105 9.95 11.81 9.00
N TYR A 106 9.43 11.96 10.21
CA TYR A 106 10.24 12.13 11.42
C TYR A 106 10.62 10.80 12.11
N LEU A 107 10.13 9.66 11.60
CA LEU A 107 10.41 8.35 12.18
C LEU A 107 11.68 7.73 11.58
N SER A 108 12.55 7.18 12.42
CA SER A 108 13.75 6.45 11.97
C SER A 108 13.46 5.05 11.43
N GLN A 109 12.23 4.54 11.63
CA GLN A 109 11.81 3.19 11.27
C GLN A 109 10.35 3.18 10.84
N VAL A 110 9.96 2.15 10.07
CA VAL A 110 8.56 1.92 9.68
C VAL A 110 7.77 1.33 10.84
N PHE A 111 6.73 2.06 11.27
CA PHE A 111 5.71 1.61 12.20
C PHE A 111 4.63 0.81 11.46
N LYS A 112 4.21 -0.32 12.03
CA LYS A 112 3.11 -1.17 11.55
C LYS A 112 2.33 -1.70 12.77
N ALA A 113 1.01 -1.52 12.79
CA ALA A 113 0.13 -2.01 13.86
C ALA A 113 -1.20 -2.50 13.29
N TRP A 114 -1.80 -3.53 13.89
CA TRP A 114 -3.05 -4.15 13.46
C TRP A 114 -3.78 -4.78 14.65
N TRP A 115 -5.12 -4.79 14.63
CA TRP A 115 -5.99 -5.30 15.70
C TRP A 115 -7.39 -5.69 15.19
#